data_AF-A0A3D2Z422-F1
#
_entry.id   AF-A0A3D2Z422-F1
#
_cell.length_a   1.000
_cell.length_b   1.000
_cell.length_c   1.000
_cell.angle_alpha   90.00
_cell.angle_beta   90.00
_cell.angle_gamma   90.00
#
_symmetry.space_group_name_H-M   'P 1'
#
loop_
_entity.id
_entity.type
_entity.pdbx_description
1 polymer ?
#
loop_
_entity_poly.entity_id
_entity_poly.type
_entity_poly.pdbx_seq_one_letter_code
_entity_poly.pdbx_strand_id
1 'polypeptide(L)'
;MKLLDRIGATSTRANLETLVHLQRQALLALPFENLDIHLARVIRLDHDSLYRKIVAGDRGGFCYELNECFYQCLAAMGYMVERLEARVELGGPGDAFDHQCSLVHLDGARWLADIGFGDSSASPSCWQSQANRM
;
A
#
# COMPACT_ATOMS: atom_id res chain seq x y z
N MET A 1 2.31 -13.37 5.68
CA MET A 1 1.68 -13.65 6.98
C MET A 1 2.10 -12.69 8.08
N LYS A 2 3.38 -12.45 8.33
CA LYS A 2 3.79 -11.58 9.47
C LYS A 2 3.24 -10.14 9.43
N LEU A 3 2.96 -9.58 8.24
CA LEU A 3 2.25 -8.30 8.14
C LEU A 3 0.80 -8.41 8.63
N LEU A 4 0.11 -9.52 8.37
CA LEU A 4 -1.26 -9.76 8.83
C LEU A 4 -1.34 -9.72 10.35
N ASP A 5 -0.38 -10.36 11.03
CA ASP A 5 -0.26 -10.31 12.49
C ASP A 5 -0.04 -8.86 12.97
N ARG A 6 0.84 -8.10 12.29
CA ARG A 6 1.13 -6.70 12.63
C ARG A 6 -0.07 -5.77 12.48
N ILE A 7 -0.97 -6.05 11.53
CA ILE A 7 -2.18 -5.26 11.31
C ILE A 7 -3.43 -5.86 11.98
N GLY A 8 -3.31 -7.00 12.66
CA GLY A 8 -4.45 -7.67 13.30
C GLY A 8 -5.46 -8.30 12.33
N ALA A 9 -5.04 -8.64 11.10
CA ALA A 9 -5.89 -9.30 10.10
C ALA A 9 -5.71 -10.82 10.13
N THR A 10 -6.80 -11.57 9.95
CA THR A 10 -6.79 -13.05 10.04
C THR A 10 -7.18 -13.76 8.75
N SER A 11 -7.96 -13.11 7.87
CA SER A 11 -8.33 -13.71 6.58
C SER A 11 -7.15 -13.70 5.61
N THR A 12 -6.91 -14.84 4.97
CA THR A 12 -5.90 -14.99 3.91
C THR A 12 -6.51 -15.21 2.52
N ARG A 13 -7.84 -15.19 2.40
CA ARG A 13 -8.51 -15.46 1.12
C ARG A 13 -8.37 -14.28 0.18
N ALA A 14 -7.91 -14.50 -1.05
CA ALA A 14 -7.81 -13.46 -2.07
C ALA A 14 -9.18 -13.09 -2.65
N ASN A 15 -10.00 -12.34 -1.90
CA ASN A 15 -11.30 -11.82 -2.32
C ASN A 15 -11.47 -10.34 -1.93
N LEU A 16 -12.54 -9.70 -2.39
CA LEU A 16 -12.72 -8.24 -2.22
C LEU A 16 -12.93 -7.87 -0.74
N GLU A 17 -13.71 -8.67 -0.02
CA GLU A 17 -13.95 -8.48 1.41
C GLU A 17 -12.64 -8.46 2.21
N THR A 18 -11.74 -9.41 1.94
CA THR A 18 -10.43 -9.47 2.56
C THR A 18 -9.59 -8.26 2.16
N LEU A 19 -9.59 -7.85 0.89
CA LEU A 19 -8.82 -6.68 0.42
C LEU A 19 -9.26 -5.39 1.15
N VAL A 20 -10.57 -5.17 1.28
CA VAL A 20 -11.15 -4.04 2.03
C VAL A 20 -10.73 -4.09 3.50
N HIS A 21 -10.84 -5.27 4.12
CA HIS A 21 -10.44 -5.47 5.51
C HIS A 21 -8.95 -5.18 5.74
N LEU A 22 -8.08 -5.69 4.86
CA LEU A 22 -6.63 -5.52 4.95
C LEU A 22 -6.22 -4.05 4.85
N GLN A 23 -6.74 -3.31 3.86
CA GLN A 23 -6.41 -1.88 3.72
C GLN A 23 -6.85 -1.09 4.95
N ARG A 24 -8.07 -1.33 5.45
CA ARG A 24 -8.57 -0.67 6.66
C ARG A 24 -7.70 -0.96 7.89
N GLN A 25 -7.33 -2.23 8.10
CA GLN A 25 -6.48 -2.62 9.22
C GLN A 25 -5.08 -2.03 9.11
N ALA A 26 -4.49 -2.04 7.92
CA ALA A 26 -3.18 -1.42 7.69
C ALA A 26 -3.19 0.08 8.02
N LEU A 27 -4.23 0.82 7.61
CA LEU A 27 -4.35 2.25 7.91
C LEU A 27 -4.53 2.55 9.41
N LEU A 28 -5.17 1.65 10.16
CA LEU A 28 -5.32 1.81 11.60
C LEU A 28 -4.06 1.43 12.37
N ALA A 29 -3.26 0.49 11.84
CA ALA A 29 -2.16 -0.12 12.56
C ALA A 29 -0.79 0.46 12.18
N LEU A 30 -0.60 0.93 10.95
CA LEU A 30 0.68 1.38 10.41
C LEU A 30 0.70 2.90 10.29
N PRO A 31 1.57 3.60 11.04
CA PRO A 31 1.66 5.04 10.92
C PRO A 31 2.34 5.44 9.60
N PHE A 32 1.83 6.48 8.95
CA PHE A 32 2.56 7.18 7.90
C PHE A 32 3.60 8.11 8.55
N GLU A 33 4.88 7.95 8.21
CA GLU A 33 5.97 8.70 8.82
C GLU A 33 7.21 8.81 7.92
N ASN A 34 7.98 9.87 8.10
CA ASN A 34 9.20 10.17 7.36
C ASN A 34 10.43 10.36 8.28
N LEU A 35 10.42 9.78 9.48
CA LEU A 35 11.44 9.99 10.52
C LEU A 35 12.83 9.56 10.05
N ASP A 36 12.93 8.49 9.27
CA ASP A 36 14.22 8.03 8.75
C ASP A 36 14.82 9.04 7.74
N ILE A 37 14.00 9.78 7.00
CA ILE A 37 14.46 10.88 6.13
C ILE A 37 15.06 12.00 7.00
N HIS A 38 14.34 12.42 8.05
CA HIS A 38 14.81 13.46 8.98
C HIS A 38 16.07 13.06 9.75
N LEU A 39 16.27 11.76 9.98
CA LEU A 39 17.44 11.19 10.63
C LEU A 39 18.56 10.81 9.63
N ALA A 40 18.42 11.17 8.35
CA ALA A 40 19.36 10.84 7.28
C ALA A 40 19.72 9.34 7.20
N ARG A 41 18.74 8.47 7.51
CA ARG A 41 18.88 7.01 7.41
C ARG A 41 18.55 6.56 6.00
N VAL A 42 19.29 5.56 5.54
CA VAL A 42 19.08 4.97 4.21
C VAL A 42 17.74 4.24 4.18
N ILE A 43 16.86 4.67 3.27
CA ILE A 43 15.60 3.99 2.98
C ILE A 43 15.89 2.76 2.11
N ARG A 44 15.29 1.62 2.49
CA ARG A 44 15.46 0.35 1.80
C ARG A 44 14.12 -0.32 1.57
N LEU A 45 13.84 -0.66 0.32
CA LEU A 45 12.57 -1.25 -0.11
C LEU A 45 12.65 -2.77 -0.31
N ASP A 46 13.79 -3.39 0.00
CA ASP A 46 13.91 -4.85 -0.01
C ASP A 46 13.08 -5.49 1.11
N HIS A 47 12.63 -6.73 0.85
CA HIS A 47 11.76 -7.48 1.75
C HIS A 47 12.25 -7.50 3.21
N ASP A 48 13.53 -7.83 3.42
CA ASP A 48 14.09 -8.01 4.75
C ASP A 48 14.18 -6.69 5.52
N SER A 49 14.53 -5.60 4.82
CA SER A 49 14.58 -4.26 5.42
C SER A 49 13.19 -3.76 5.80
N LEU A 50 12.20 -3.89 4.93
CA LEU A 50 10.82 -3.51 5.23
C LEU A 50 10.24 -4.34 6.38
N TYR A 51 10.47 -5.65 6.38
CA TYR A 51 10.05 -6.53 7.47
C TYR A 51 10.67 -6.10 8.81
N ARG A 52 12.00 -5.86 8.84
CA ARG A 52 12.68 -5.44 10.07
C ARG A 52 12.17 -4.10 10.59
N LYS A 53 11.87 -3.15 9.70
CA LYS A 53 11.38 -1.82 10.09
C LYS A 53 9.91 -1.87 10.50
N ILE A 54 9.02 -2.21 9.57
CA ILE A 54 7.57 -2.02 9.72
C ILE A 54 6.97 -3.08 10.63
N VAL A 55 7.36 -4.35 10.42
CA VAL A 55 6.70 -5.48 11.08
C VAL A 55 7.37 -5.80 12.41
N ALA A 56 8.68 -6.05 12.42
CA ALA A 56 9.40 -6.43 13.64
C ALA A 56 9.77 -5.21 14.52
N GLY A 57 10.04 -4.07 13.89
CA GLY A 57 10.46 -2.84 14.56
C GLY A 57 9.32 -1.94 15.01
N ASP A 58 8.06 -2.34 14.76
CA ASP A 58 6.85 -1.60 15.10
C ASP A 58 6.88 -0.12 14.65
N ARG A 59 7.42 0.10 13.44
CA ARG A 59 7.52 1.42 12.82
C ARG A 59 6.56 1.57 11.65
N GLY A 60 6.39 2.82 11.24
CA GLY A 60 5.71 3.19 10.02
C GLY A 60 6.65 3.26 8.83
N GLY A 61 6.22 4.03 7.83
CA GLY A 61 7.04 4.45 6.70
C GLY A 61 6.29 5.47 5.84
N PHE A 62 6.94 5.95 4.79
CA PHE A 62 6.29 6.76 3.76
C PHE A 62 5.68 5.89 2.65
N CYS A 63 5.16 6.50 1.58
CA CYS A 63 4.37 5.83 0.55
C CYS A 63 5.02 4.57 -0.02
N TYR A 64 6.29 4.65 -0.44
CA TYR A 64 7.01 3.51 -1.01
C TYR A 64 7.23 2.38 -0.02
N GLU A 65 7.44 2.67 1.26
CA GLU A 65 7.70 1.62 2.25
C GLU A 65 6.40 0.89 2.62
N LEU A 66 5.33 1.64 2.86
CA LEU A 66 4.03 1.07 3.23
C LEU A 66 3.42 0.32 2.05
N ASN A 67 3.34 0.94 0.87
CA ASN A 67 2.69 0.32 -0.27
C ASN A 67 3.52 -0.83 -0.89
N GLU A 68 4.84 -0.83 -0.76
CA GLU A 68 5.66 -2.00 -1.13
C GLU A 68 5.43 -3.17 -0.16
N CYS A 69 5.38 -2.89 1.15
CA CYS A 69 5.08 -3.92 2.15
C CYS A 69 3.69 -4.53 1.92
N PHE A 70 2.70 -3.68 1.60
CA PHE A 70 1.34 -4.12 1.28
C PHE A 70 1.29 -4.91 -0.02
N TYR A 71 1.95 -4.43 -1.09
CA TYR A 71 2.09 -5.15 -2.35
C TYR A 71 2.62 -6.57 -2.15
N GLN A 72 3.73 -6.70 -1.41
CA GLN A 72 4.35 -8.01 -1.16
C GLN A 72 3.41 -8.93 -0.37
N CYS A 73 2.65 -8.39 0.57
CA CYS A 73 1.66 -9.16 1.32
C CYS A 73 0.52 -9.64 0.43
N LEU A 74 -0.05 -8.77 -0.40
CA LEU A 74 -1.13 -9.12 -1.34
C LEU A 74 -0.67 -10.17 -2.35
N ALA A 75 0.51 -9.99 -2.94
CA ALA A 75 1.10 -10.96 -3.86
C ALA A 75 1.29 -12.33 -3.19
N ALA A 76 1.81 -12.36 -1.97
CA ALA A 76 2.00 -13.59 -1.19
C ALA A 76 0.66 -14.27 -0.81
N MET A 77 -0.43 -13.52 -0.75
CA MET A 77 -1.79 -14.05 -0.53
C MET A 77 -2.45 -14.56 -1.81
N GLY A 78 -1.79 -14.42 -2.97
CA GLY A 78 -2.29 -14.90 -4.26
C GLY A 78 -3.16 -13.89 -5.01
N TYR A 79 -3.19 -12.62 -4.60
CA TYR A 79 -3.77 -11.58 -5.45
C TYR A 79 -2.89 -11.37 -6.70
N MET A 80 -3.53 -11.17 -7.85
CA MET A 80 -2.87 -10.59 -9.01
C MET A 80 -2.78 -9.08 -8.79
N VAL A 81 -1.56 -8.58 -8.55
CA VAL A 81 -1.33 -7.18 -8.15
C VAL A 81 -0.17 -6.57 -8.92
N GLU A 82 -0.34 -5.30 -9.32
CA GLU A 82 0.67 -4.48 -10.00
C GLU A 82 1.05 -3.27 -9.14
N ARG A 83 2.29 -2.80 -9.28
CA ARG A 83 2.72 -1.51 -8.72
C ARG A 83 2.35 -0.40 -9.70
N LEU A 84 1.78 0.67 -9.18
CA LEU A 84 1.55 1.90 -9.92
C LEU A 84 2.43 3.01 -9.37
N GLU A 85 2.97 3.81 -10.28
CA GLU A 85 3.48 5.14 -9.98
C GLU A 85 2.35 6.16 -10.17
N ALA A 86 2.35 7.18 -9.32
CA ALA A 86 1.42 8.28 -9.40
C ALA A 86 2.12 9.60 -9.02
N ARG A 87 1.51 10.70 -9.46
CA ARG A 87 1.92 12.07 -9.13
C ARG A 87 0.87 12.68 -8.22
N VAL A 88 1.28 13.26 -7.09
CA VAL A 88 0.34 13.93 -6.20
C VAL A 88 0.01 15.31 -6.76
N GLU A 89 -1.26 15.64 -6.90
CA GLU A 89 -1.69 16.94 -7.43
C GLU A 89 -2.01 17.92 -6.29
N LEU A 90 -1.12 18.89 -6.06
CA LEU A 90 -1.27 19.93 -5.04
C LEU A 90 -1.02 21.31 -5.68
N GLY A 91 -2.04 21.83 -6.36
CA GLY A 91 -1.91 23.07 -7.16
C GLY A 91 -1.18 22.88 -8.49
N GLY A 92 -0.92 21.63 -8.88
CA GLY A 92 -0.26 21.20 -10.11
C GLY A 92 0.24 19.75 -9.95
N PRO A 93 0.62 19.07 -11.04
CA PRO A 93 1.13 17.71 -10.97
C PRO A 93 2.50 17.69 -10.25
N GLY A 94 2.63 16.81 -9.27
CA GLY A 94 3.89 16.53 -8.59
C GLY A 94 4.96 15.92 -9.50
N ASP A 95 6.12 15.65 -8.90
CA ASP A 95 7.27 15.08 -9.59
C ASP A 95 7.01 13.64 -10.07
N ALA A 96 7.85 13.15 -10.98
CA ALA A 96 7.81 11.74 -11.34
C ALA A 96 8.20 10.89 -10.12
N PHE A 97 7.55 9.75 -9.94
CA PHE A 97 7.79 8.83 -8.82
C PHE A 97 7.47 9.43 -7.44
N ASP A 98 6.56 10.39 -7.38
CA ASP A 98 6.16 11.06 -6.13
C ASP A 98 5.34 10.15 -5.21
N HIS A 99 4.52 9.27 -5.79
CA HIS A 99 3.70 8.32 -5.03
C HIS A 99 3.71 6.92 -5.66
N GLN A 100 3.56 5.91 -4.81
CA GLN A 100 3.41 4.51 -5.23
C GLN A 100 2.15 3.95 -4.61
N CYS A 101 1.35 3.21 -5.38
CA CYS A 101 0.18 2.47 -4.90
C CYS A 101 0.07 1.12 -5.63
N SER A 102 -0.97 0.33 -5.34
CA SER A 102 -1.16 -1.01 -5.91
C SER A 102 -2.47 -1.11 -6.71
N LEU A 103 -2.42 -1.78 -7.86
CA LEU A 103 -3.60 -2.13 -8.65
C LEU A 103 -3.86 -3.63 -8.53
N VAL A 104 -4.99 -4.01 -7.94
CA VAL A 104 -5.39 -5.40 -7.71
C VAL A 104 -6.42 -5.81 -8.76
N HIS A 105 -6.14 -6.91 -9.47
CA HIS A 105 -7.07 -7.53 -10.41
C HIS A 105 -7.85 -8.62 -9.71
N LEU A 106 -9.17 -8.49 -9.69
CA LEU A 106 -10.03 -9.38 -8.92
C LEU A 106 -11.44 -9.42 -9.52
N ASP A 107 -11.95 -10.63 -9.75
CA ASP A 107 -13.31 -10.89 -10.24
C ASP A 107 -13.67 -10.09 -11.51
N GLY A 108 -12.71 -9.95 -12.44
CA GLY A 108 -12.88 -9.21 -13.69
C GLY A 108 -12.85 -7.68 -13.55
N ALA A 109 -12.64 -7.17 -12.34
CA ALA A 109 -12.49 -5.75 -12.04
C ALA A 109 -11.05 -5.42 -11.60
N ARG A 110 -10.75 -4.12 -11.55
CA ARG A 110 -9.49 -3.58 -11.05
C ARG A 110 -9.76 -2.69 -9.86
N TRP A 111 -8.94 -2.79 -8.83
CA TRP A 111 -9.10 -2.07 -7.56
C TRP A 111 -7.81 -1.34 -7.21
N LEU A 112 -7.90 -0.04 -7.01
CA LEU A 112 -6.80 0.77 -6.50
C LEU A 112 -6.73 0.60 -4.99
N ALA A 113 -5.63 0.05 -4.51
CA ALA A 113 -5.36 -0.14 -3.09
C ALA A 113 -4.15 0.70 -2.67
N ASP A 114 -4.30 1.44 -1.59
CA ASP A 114 -3.31 2.42 -1.13
C ASP A 114 -3.40 2.59 0.39
N ILE A 115 -2.29 2.32 1.06
CA ILE A 115 -2.12 2.47 2.50
C ILE A 115 -1.07 3.52 2.87
N GLY A 116 -0.56 4.24 1.87
CA GLY A 116 0.67 5.04 1.98
C GLY A 116 0.52 6.48 1.53
N PHE A 117 -0.67 6.98 1.24
CA PHE A 117 -0.87 8.39 0.85
C PHE A 117 -0.82 9.37 2.05
N GLY A 118 -0.91 8.87 3.28
CA GLY A 118 -1.13 9.69 4.47
C GLY A 118 -2.62 9.81 4.78
N ASP A 119 -3.35 10.69 4.08
CA ASP A 119 -4.82 10.80 4.17
C ASP A 119 -5.51 9.85 3.18
N SER A 120 -5.31 8.56 3.38
CA SER A 120 -5.73 7.52 2.42
C SER A 120 -7.20 7.15 2.57
N SER A 121 -7.84 6.74 1.48
CA SER A 121 -9.17 6.11 1.54
C SER A 121 -9.15 4.85 2.41
N ALA A 122 -10.16 4.69 3.28
CA ALA A 122 -10.28 3.52 4.15
C ALA A 122 -10.53 2.20 3.41
N SER A 123 -10.88 2.26 2.12
CA SER A 123 -11.18 1.10 1.29
C SER A 123 -10.63 1.25 -0.14
N PRO A 124 -10.29 0.13 -0.81
CA PRO A 124 -9.91 0.13 -2.22
C PRO A 124 -11.00 0.74 -3.10
N SER A 125 -10.58 1.51 -4.10
CA SER A 125 -11.49 2.14 -5.05
C SER A 125 -11.55 1.34 -6.35
N CYS A 126 -12.75 1.08 -6.88
CA CYS A 126 -12.89 0.45 -8.18
C CYS A 126 -12.26 1.34 -9.26
N TRP A 127 -11.29 0.81 -9.99
CA TRP A 127 -10.55 1.52 -11.01
C TRP A 127 -11.35 1.55 -12.32
N GLN A 128 -11.89 2.72 -12.64
CA GLN A 128 -12.52 2.99 -13.92
C GLN A 128 -11.52 3.71 -14.82
N SER A 129 -11.08 3.05 -15.90
CA SER A 129 -10.24 3.72 -16.89
C SER A 129 -11.00 4.87 -17.54
N GLN A 130 -10.37 6.05 -17.61
CA GLN A 130 -10.92 7.20 -18.31
C GLN A 130 -11.14 6.96 -19.83
N ALA A 131 -10.59 5.87 -20.39
CA ALA A 131 -10.85 5.44 -21.76
C ALA A 131 -12.34 5.16 -22.09
N ASN A 132 -13.22 5.08 -21.09
CA ASN A 132 -14.68 4.93 -21.26
C ASN A 132 -15.46 6.26 -21.08
N ARG A 133 -14.80 7.42 -21.08
CA ARG A 133 -15.45 8.74 -21.08
C ARG A 133 -15.27 9.44 -22.44
N MET A 134 -15.62 8.75 -23.52
CA MET A 134 -15.87 9.35 -24.85
C MET A 134 -17.36 9.27 -25.15
#